data_AF-A0A845RHD6-F1
#
_entry.id   AF-A0A845RHD6-F1
#
_cell.length_a   1.000
_cell.length_b   1.000
_cell.length_c   1.000
_cell.angle_alpha   90.00
_cell.angle_beta   90.00
_cell.angle_gamma   90.00
#
_symmetry.space_group_name_H-M   'P 1'
#
loop_
_entity.id
_entity.type
_entity.pdbx_description
1 polymer ?
#
loop_
_entity_poly.entity_id
_entity_poly.type
_entity_poly.pdbx_seq_one_letter_code
_entity_poly.pdbx_strand_id
1 'polypeptide(L)'
;MKVKLMVQIAIVFGVCLLGEAVAQYVPVPFPASVTAMLLLLALLLAGLLHVEHVREKTDFLLKNMPFFFIPASVGVMEYFDVLRRCLLPLLAICFITTIATFFATSFTVRAVSSLQRRLTRRREAE
;
A
#
# COMPACT_ATOMS: atom_id res chain seq x y z
N MET A 1 -4.20 29.81 11.06
CA MET A 1 -4.77 28.46 10.85
C MET A 1 -5.38 28.41 9.45
N LYS A 2 -4.72 27.83 8.42
CA LYS A 2 -5.31 27.45 7.10
C LYS A 2 -4.28 27.02 6.03
N VAL A 3 -3.15 27.71 5.88
CA VAL A 3 -2.24 27.49 4.72
C VAL A 3 -1.44 26.18 4.80
N LYS A 4 -0.93 25.82 5.98
CA LYS A 4 -0.17 24.55 6.16
C LYS A 4 -1.03 23.30 5.85
N LEU A 5 -2.34 23.35 6.09
CA LEU A 5 -3.23 22.20 5.84
C LEU A 5 -3.38 21.89 4.36
N MET A 6 -3.73 22.89 3.55
CA MET A 6 -3.89 22.71 2.11
C MET A 6 -2.59 22.30 1.44
N VAL A 7 -1.45 22.81 1.91
CA VAL A 7 -0.13 22.47 1.34
C VAL A 7 0.20 21.00 1.58
N GLN A 8 0.00 20.46 2.79
CA GLN A 8 0.31 19.05 3.06
C GLN A 8 -0.61 18.10 2.27
N ILE A 9 -1.90 18.42 2.19
CA ILE A 9 -2.86 17.65 1.38
C ILE A 9 -2.50 17.76 -0.11
N ALA A 10 -2.13 18.95 -0.59
CA ALA A 10 -1.70 19.16 -1.98
C ALA A 10 -0.41 18.40 -2.30
N ILE A 11 0.53 18.25 -1.35
CA ILE A 11 1.72 17.43 -1.54
C ILE A 11 1.32 15.96 -1.70
N VAL A 12 0.46 15.42 -0.82
CA VAL A 12 0.01 14.02 -0.92
C VAL A 12 -0.74 13.78 -2.24
N PHE A 13 -1.68 14.66 -2.59
CA PHE A 13 -2.40 14.58 -3.87
C PHE A 13 -1.46 14.73 -5.07
N GLY A 14 -0.48 15.64 -5.01
CA GLY A 14 0.52 15.83 -6.05
C GLY A 14 1.37 14.58 -6.26
N VAL A 15 1.80 13.93 -5.18
CA VAL A 15 2.51 12.64 -5.22
C VAL A 15 1.63 11.54 -5.80
N CYS A 16 0.35 11.48 -5.43
CA CYS A 16 -0.60 10.53 -6.02
C CYS A 16 -0.78 10.75 -7.53
N LEU A 17 -0.97 11.99 -7.97
CA LEU A 17 -1.11 12.33 -9.40
C LEU A 17 0.16 12.05 -10.19
N LEU A 18 1.34 12.35 -9.61
CA LEU A 18 2.62 11.99 -10.22
C LEU A 18 2.80 10.48 -10.26
N GLY A 19 2.41 9.74 -9.21
CA GLY A 19 2.43 8.28 -9.18
C GLY A 19 1.53 7.66 -10.24
N GLU A 20 0.35 8.22 -10.48
CA GLU A 20 -0.55 7.84 -11.57
C GLU A 20 0.11 8.07 -12.94
N ALA A 21 0.65 9.27 -13.16
CA ALA A 21 1.32 9.61 -14.41
C ALA A 21 2.53 8.69 -14.66
N VAL A 22 3.36 8.46 -13.65
CA VAL A 22 4.50 7.53 -13.74
C VAL A 22 4.03 6.11 -14.00
N ALA A 23 2.95 5.65 -13.35
CA ALA A 23 2.41 4.30 -13.57
C ALA A 23 1.96 4.07 -15.02
N GLN A 24 1.55 5.12 -15.75
CA GLN A 24 1.21 5.01 -17.18
C GLN A 24 2.43 4.83 -18.09
N TYR A 25 3.61 5.34 -17.69
CA TYR A 25 4.85 5.20 -18.47
C TYR A 25 5.69 3.98 -18.09
N VAL A 26 5.45 3.42 -16.90
CA VAL A 26 6.16 2.21 -16.45
C VAL A 26 5.54 0.98 -17.15
N PRO A 27 6.34 0.14 -17.82
CA PRO A 27 5.85 -1.04 -18.55
C PRO A 27 5.38 -2.19 -17.64
N VAL A 28 5.32 -1.96 -16.32
CA VAL A 28 4.97 -2.95 -15.30
C VAL A 28 3.57 -2.63 -14.77
N PRO A 29 2.65 -3.60 -14.67
CA PRO A 29 1.28 -3.38 -14.22
C PRO A 29 1.20 -3.19 -12.70
N PHE A 30 1.84 -2.14 -12.19
CA PHE A 30 1.69 -1.76 -10.79
C PHE A 30 0.45 -0.88 -10.62
N PRO A 31 -0.36 -1.11 -9.59
CA PRO A 31 -1.40 -0.17 -9.20
C PRO A 31 -0.78 1.21 -8.96
N ALA A 32 -1.45 2.27 -9.42
CA ALA A 32 -0.98 3.65 -9.23
C ALA A 32 -0.69 3.98 -7.75
N SER A 33 -1.44 3.38 -6.82
CA SER A 33 -1.22 3.51 -5.37
C SER A 33 0.15 3.00 -4.92
N VAL A 34 0.62 1.88 -5.45
CA VAL A 34 1.95 1.31 -5.14
C VAL A 34 3.04 2.19 -5.72
N THR A 35 2.87 2.68 -6.95
CA THR A 35 3.81 3.60 -7.60
C THR A 35 3.93 4.91 -6.81
N ALA A 36 2.82 5.48 -6.35
CA ALA A 36 2.82 6.67 -5.49
C ALA A 36 3.51 6.43 -4.14
N MET A 37 3.34 5.26 -3.52
CA MET A 37 4.06 4.89 -2.28
C MET A 37 5.57 4.81 -2.50
N LEU A 38 6.02 4.20 -3.60
CA LEU A 38 7.43 4.14 -3.96
C LEU A 38 8.00 5.52 -4.28
N LEU A 39 7.24 6.37 -4.98
CA LEU A 39 7.62 7.75 -5.26
C LEU A 39 7.78 8.55 -3.96
N LEU A 40 6.82 8.44 -3.04
CA LEU A 40 6.87 9.09 -1.73
C LEU A 40 8.11 8.63 -0.94
N LEU A 41 8.39 7.32 -0.95
CA LEU A 41 9.57 6.75 -0.32
C LEU A 41 10.86 7.32 -0.94
N ALA A 42 10.94 7.42 -2.26
CA ALA A 42 12.08 8.00 -2.96
C ALA A 42 12.30 9.48 -2.59
N LEU A 43 11.22 10.28 -2.51
CA LEU A 43 11.29 11.67 -2.06
C LEU A 43 11.76 11.81 -0.60
N LEU A 44 11.34 10.89 0.26
CA LEU A 44 11.75 10.82 1.67
C LEU A 44 13.24 10.47 1.79
N LEU A 45 13.70 9.47 1.01
CA LEU A 45 15.11 9.05 0.96
C LEU A 45 16.02 10.14 0.37
N ALA A 46 15.54 10.87 -0.64
CA ALA A 46 16.27 11.98 -1.25
C ALA A 46 16.35 13.23 -0.34
N GLY A 47 15.68 13.23 0.81
CA GLY A 47 15.66 14.37 1.75
C GLY A 47 14.86 15.58 1.26
N LEU A 48 14.21 15.49 0.10
CA LEU A 48 13.33 16.55 -0.43
C LEU A 48 12.07 16.74 0.42
N LEU A 49 11.66 15.70 1.16
CA LEU A 49 10.46 15.70 1.96
C LEU A 49 10.75 15.19 3.38
N HIS A 50 10.47 15.99 4.40
CA HIS A 50 10.58 15.55 5.80
C HIS A 50 9.26 14.92 6.26
N VAL A 51 9.33 13.84 7.04
CA VAL A 51 8.15 13.10 7.55
C VAL A 51 7.18 14.02 8.28
N GLU A 52 7.68 14.99 9.04
CA GLU A 52 6.87 15.97 9.78
C GLU A 52 5.97 16.82 8.88
N HIS A 53 6.37 17.05 7.63
CA HIS A 53 5.58 17.81 6.66
C HIS A 53 4.38 17.05 6.12
N VAL A 54 4.29 15.73 6.34
CA VAL A 54 3.20 14.91 5.79
C VAL A 54 2.40 14.23 6.90
N ARG A 55 3.04 13.92 8.03
CA ARG A 55 2.48 13.09 9.10
C ARG A 55 1.26 13.69 9.80
N GLU A 56 1.34 14.93 10.29
CA GLU A 56 0.28 15.53 11.10
C GLU A 56 -1.11 15.52 10.44
N LYS A 57 -1.18 15.69 9.12
CA LYS A 57 -2.47 15.79 8.40
C LYS A 57 -2.82 14.54 7.60
N THR A 58 -1.84 13.71 7.25
CA THR A 58 -2.14 12.33 6.83
C THR A 58 -2.84 11.57 7.96
N ASP A 59 -2.45 11.80 9.22
CA ASP A 59 -3.15 11.24 10.39
C ASP A 59 -4.60 11.74 10.50
N PHE A 60 -4.89 12.98 10.12
CA PHE A 60 -6.27 13.49 10.05
C PHE A 60 -7.10 12.80 8.95
N LEU A 61 -6.52 12.62 7.75
CA LEU A 61 -7.17 11.89 6.65
C LEU A 61 -7.41 10.42 7.02
N LEU A 62 -6.41 9.77 7.65
CA LEU A 62 -6.51 8.41 8.18
C LEU A 62 -7.59 8.29 9.26
N LYS A 63 -7.68 9.27 10.17
CA LYS A 63 -8.73 9.29 11.20
C LYS A 63 -10.13 9.40 10.61
N ASN A 64 -10.26 10.08 9.47
CA ASN A 64 -11.52 10.22 8.73
C ASN A 64 -11.60 9.29 7.51
N MET A 65 -10.77 8.24 7.44
CA MET A 65 -10.73 7.31 6.31
C MET A 65 -12.10 6.71 5.94
N PRO A 66 -13.00 6.37 6.90
CA PRO A 66 -14.34 5.87 6.57
C PRO A 66 -15.13 6.78 5.64
N PHE A 67 -14.96 8.11 5.73
CA PHE A 67 -15.64 9.06 4.84
C PHE A 67 -15.25 8.85 3.37
N PHE A 68 -13.97 8.58 3.09
CA PHE A 68 -13.47 8.34 1.74
C PHE A 68 -13.86 6.97 1.18
N PHE A 69 -14.26 6.04 2.04
CA PHE A 69 -14.77 4.74 1.59
C PHE A 69 -16.22 4.79 1.13
N ILE A 70 -17.03 5.76 1.60
CA ILE A 70 -18.45 5.85 1.25
C ILE A 70 -18.66 5.87 -0.28
N PRO A 71 -18.00 6.75 -1.06
CA PRO A 71 -18.18 6.77 -2.52
C PRO A 71 -17.76 5.45 -3.20
N ALA A 72 -16.65 4.86 -2.76
CA ALA A 72 -16.18 3.59 -3.28
C ALA A 72 -17.17 2.45 -2.98
N SER A 73 -17.71 2.41 -1.76
CA SER A 73 -18.71 1.42 -1.35
C SER A 73 -20.04 1.57 -2.11
N VAL A 74 -20.52 2.79 -2.31
CA VAL A 74 -21.75 3.05 -3.08
C VAL A 74 -21.59 2.61 -4.54
N GLY A 75 -20.42 2.82 -5.15
CA GLY A 75 -20.14 2.32 -6.50
C GLY A 75 -20.21 0.79 -6.60
N VAL A 76 -19.83 0.07 -5.55
CA VAL A 76 -19.97 -1.40 -5.51
C VAL A 76 -21.44 -1.83 -5.44
N MET A 77 -22.33 -1.03 -4.84
CA MET A 77 -23.76 -1.35 -4.76
C MET A 77 -24.43 -1.42 -6.14
N GLU A 78 -23.88 -0.77 -7.17
CA GLU A 78 -24.36 -0.89 -8.56
C GLU A 78 -24.23 -2.33 -9.10
N TYR A 79 -23.28 -3.11 -8.58
CA TYR A 79 -23.03 -4.50 -8.98
C TYR A 79 -23.49 -5.51 -7.91
N PHE A 80 -24.36 -5.09 -6.99
CA PHE A 80 -24.76 -5.90 -5.83
C PHE A 80 -25.37 -7.25 -6.21
N ASP A 81 -26.15 -7.32 -7.30
CA ASP A 81 -26.75 -8.58 -7.77
C ASP A 81 -25.71 -9.60 -8.23
N VAL A 82 -24.64 -9.15 -8.90
CA VAL A 82 -23.51 -10.00 -9.30
C VAL A 82 -22.75 -10.46 -8.06
N LEU A 83 -22.50 -9.53 -7.13
CA LEU A 83 -21.80 -9.82 -5.89
C LEU A 83 -22.55 -10.85 -5.04
N ARG A 84 -23.88 -10.75 -4.95
CA ARG A 84 -24.74 -11.70 -4.21
C ARG A 84 -24.65 -13.12 -4.76
N ARG A 85 -24.57 -13.28 -6.09
CA ARG A 85 -24.41 -14.60 -6.73
C ARG A 85 -23.03 -15.21 -6.45
N CYS A 86 -22.01 -14.37 -6.34
CA CYS A 86 -20.63 -14.79 -6.10
C CYS A 86 -20.20 -14.72 -4.62
N LEU A 87 -21.10 -14.45 -3.69
CA LEU A 87 -20.75 -14.20 -2.29
C LEU A 87 -20.06 -15.40 -1.64
N LEU A 88 -20.61 -16.61 -1.86
CA LEU A 88 -20.05 -17.86 -1.35
C LEU A 88 -18.67 -18.18 -1.95
N PRO A 89 -18.48 -18.19 -3.29
CA PRO A 89 -17.16 -18.44 -3.86
C PRO A 89 -16.14 -17.34 -3.51
N LEU A 90 -16.56 -16.07 -3.41
CA LEU A 90 -15.67 -14.98 -2.96
C LEU A 90 -15.16 -15.23 -1.54
N LEU A 91 -16.05 -15.59 -0.61
CA LEU A 91 -15.68 -15.84 0.78
C LEU A 91 -14.74 -17.05 0.89
N ALA A 92 -15.02 -18.11 0.13
CA ALA A 92 -14.15 -19.28 0.05
C ALA A 92 -12.76 -18.93 -0.51
N ILE A 93 -12.69 -18.19 -1.63
CA ILE A 93 -11.42 -17.74 -2.22
C ILE A 93 -10.65 -16.90 -1.22
N CYS A 94 -11.26 -15.88 -0.62
CA CYS A 94 -10.61 -15.02 0.37
C CYS A 94 -10.03 -15.83 1.53
N PHE A 95 -10.79 -16.78 2.08
CA PHE A 95 -10.33 -17.59 3.20
C PHE A 95 -9.16 -18.50 2.82
N ILE A 96 -9.28 -19.21 1.69
CA ILE A 96 -8.26 -20.12 1.18
C ILE A 96 -6.99 -19.35 0.82
N THR A 97 -7.10 -18.24 0.08
CA THR A 97 -5.94 -17.44 -0.33
C THR A 97 -5.28 -16.77 0.85
N THR A 98 -6.04 -16.35 1.88
CA THR A 98 -5.47 -15.82 3.12
C THR A 98 -4.59 -16.87 3.76
N ILE A 99 -5.13 -18.06 4.03
CA ILE A 99 -4.36 -19.17 4.63
C ILE A 99 -3.13 -19.51 3.78
N ALA A 100 -3.32 -19.65 2.46
CA ALA A 100 -2.23 -19.97 1.54
C ALA A 100 -1.13 -18.89 1.56
N THR A 101 -1.50 -17.61 1.58
CA THR A 101 -0.56 -16.49 1.66
C THR A 101 0.21 -16.52 2.97
N PHE A 102 -0.45 -16.77 4.10
CA PHE A 102 0.21 -16.91 5.40
C PHE A 102 1.24 -18.04 5.41
N PHE A 103 0.90 -19.21 4.85
CA PHE A 103 1.85 -20.30 4.71
C PHE A 103 3.02 -19.91 3.81
N ALA A 104 2.75 -19.37 2.62
CA ALA A 104 3.79 -18.92 1.69
C ALA A 104 4.75 -17.93 2.36
N THR A 105 4.22 -16.88 3.01
CA THR A 105 5.03 -15.90 3.75
C THR A 105 5.84 -16.57 4.86
N SER A 106 5.25 -17.46 5.65
CA SER A 106 5.95 -18.19 6.73
C SER A 106 7.10 -19.04 6.19
N PHE A 107 6.88 -19.79 5.11
CA PHE A 107 7.92 -20.57 4.45
C PHE A 107 9.02 -19.69 3.88
N THR A 108 8.69 -18.60 3.19
CA THR A 108 9.66 -17.65 2.65
C THR A 108 10.51 -17.05 3.77
N VAL A 109 9.91 -16.59 4.86
CA VAL A 109 10.63 -16.03 6.02
C VAL A 109 11.52 -17.08 6.67
N ARG A 110 11.03 -18.32 6.84
CA ARG A 110 11.83 -19.43 7.38
C ARG A 110 13.02 -19.76 6.47
N ALA A 111 12.80 -19.83 5.17
CA ALA A 111 13.85 -20.11 4.19
C ALA A 111 14.92 -19.01 4.23
N VAL A 112 14.53 -17.74 4.12
CA VAL A 112 15.43 -16.59 4.15
C VAL A 112 16.17 -16.50 5.49
N SER A 113 15.45 -16.65 6.61
CA SER A 113 16.08 -16.63 7.94
C SER A 113 17.07 -17.78 8.13
N SER A 114 16.77 -18.98 7.62
CA SER A 114 17.69 -20.11 7.67
C SER A 114 18.94 -19.89 6.81
N LEU A 115 18.78 -19.27 5.64
CA LEU A 115 19.88 -18.92 4.74
C LEU A 115 20.76 -17.83 5.37
N GLN A 116 20.16 -16.80 5.95
CA GLN A 116 20.86 -15.73 6.64
C GLN A 116 21.68 -16.26 7.83
N ARG A 117 21.11 -17.18 8.64
CA ARG A 117 21.83 -17.84 9.73
C ARG A 117 23.05 -18.63 9.24
N ARG A 118 22.97 -19.27 8.06
CA ARG A 118 24.12 -19.97 7.45
C ARG A 118 25.21 -19.01 6.98
N LEU A 119 24.82 -17.86 6.39
CA LEU A 119 25.76 -16.84 5.92
C LEU A 119 26.45 -16.11 7.08
N THR A 120 25.73 -15.78 8.15
CA THR A 120 26.32 -15.14 9.34
C THR A 120 27.29 -16.07 10.06
N ARG A 121 26.96 -17.37 10.22
CA ARG A 121 27.89 -18.36 10.81
C ARG A 121 29.17 -18.57 10.00
N ARG A 122 29.14 -18.38 8.68
CA ARG A 122 30.34 -18.43 7.84
C ARG A 122 31.24 -17.21 8.04
N ARG A 123 30.69 -16.03 8.30
CA ARG A 123 31.44 -14.80 8.59
C ARG A 123 32.09 -14.77 9.97
N GLU A 124 31.58 -15.53 10.93
CA GLU A 124 32.17 -15.65 12.28
C GLU A 124 33.27 -16.72 12.37
N ALA A 125 33.41 -17.56 11.34
CA ALA A 125 34.39 -18.64 11.27
C ALA A 125 35.60 -18.34 10.36
N GLU A 126 35.58 -17.19 9.67
CA GLU A 126 36.73 -16.56 9.00
C GLU A 126 37.31 -15.46 9.91
#